data_AF-A0A2V6GM82-F1
#
_entry.id   AF-A0A2V6GM82-F1
#
_cell.length_a   1.000
_cell.length_b   1.000
_cell.length_c   1.000
_cell.angle_alpha   90.00
_cell.angle_beta   90.00
_cell.angle_gamma   90.00
#
_symmetry.space_group_name_H-M   'P 1'
#
loop_
_entity.id
_entity.type
_entity.pdbx_description
1 polymer ?
#
loop_
_entity_poly.entity_id
_entity_poly.type
_entity_poly.pdbx_seq_one_letter_code
_entity_poly.pdbx_strand_id
1 'polypeptide(L)'
;MLFMKRAVGLSIAFLIFALVRTSAIDWPEDYVVQKNSTSPDGRYAVLVATPDAAEQQSSNESAVYLADVKAHTAVGEIEKVDYFEHQNHRGLEVFWAPDSRYCVVENDGRYGLDSVILLKLKNNTFEQVDLGKHVETTQKRVFDGYLNGNFRFTSDGKLKIRALSYTNPKEFAEVPTYHGVFQGTFDLKSGKWVSSDARKIKEDDWDNLQTAYNDDFAKHMIIAADDSQVPEDFTGSVFRSQEEKLEELDKTLNEVYQAVRSTMPPSRFAKVKQEQVAWLKTRDSGKIGRGKVKVDRRQN
;
A
#
# COMPACT_ATOMS: atom_id res chain seq x y z
N MET A 1 43.71 -24.55 32.94
CA MET A 1 42.34 -24.63 32.42
C MET A 1 41.74 -23.24 32.53
N LEU A 2 41.78 -22.47 31.44
CA LEU A 2 41.53 -21.03 31.40
C LEU A 2 40.05 -20.80 31.04
N PHE A 3 39.27 -20.21 31.96
CA PHE A 3 37.86 -19.87 31.69
C PHE A 3 37.78 -18.53 30.94
N MET A 4 37.53 -18.59 29.63
CA MET A 4 37.15 -17.43 28.82
C MET A 4 35.65 -17.15 28.99
N LYS A 5 35.30 -16.04 29.65
CA LYS A 5 33.95 -15.46 29.60
C LYS A 5 33.81 -14.67 28.30
N ARG A 6 32.94 -15.12 27.39
CA ARG A 6 32.50 -14.33 26.23
C ARG A 6 31.49 -13.29 26.69
N ALA A 7 31.86 -12.01 26.58
CA ALA A 7 30.94 -10.90 26.69
C ALA A 7 30.10 -10.83 25.41
N VAL A 8 28.78 -10.94 25.54
CA VAL A 8 27.82 -10.66 24.47
C VAL A 8 27.61 -9.15 24.44
N GLY A 9 28.12 -8.49 23.41
CA GLY A 9 27.86 -7.09 23.15
C GLY A 9 26.43 -6.90 22.67
N LEU A 10 25.62 -6.20 23.48
CA LEU A 10 24.27 -5.79 23.13
C LEU A 10 24.36 -4.53 22.26
N SER A 11 24.20 -4.66 20.95
CA SER A 11 24.07 -3.51 20.04
C SER A 11 22.73 -2.83 20.28
N ILE A 12 22.76 -1.68 20.97
CA ILE A 12 21.62 -0.78 21.11
C ILE A 12 21.52 0.02 19.81
N ALA A 13 20.52 -0.28 18.99
CA ALA A 13 20.16 0.56 17.86
C ALA A 13 19.52 1.85 18.39
N PHE A 14 20.18 2.99 18.17
CA PHE A 14 19.61 4.31 18.43
C PHE A 14 18.53 4.60 17.39
N LEU A 15 17.25 4.62 17.81
CA LEU A 15 16.18 5.29 17.07
C LEU A 15 16.34 6.80 17.31
N ILE A 16 16.62 7.57 16.26
CA ILE A 16 16.55 9.03 16.31
C ILE A 16 15.09 9.41 16.11
N PHE A 17 14.43 9.87 17.18
CA PHE A 17 13.16 10.59 17.09
C PHE A 17 13.49 12.07 16.94
N ALA A 18 13.41 12.61 15.71
CA ALA A 18 13.43 14.05 15.52
C ALA A 18 12.05 14.60 15.92
N LEU A 19 11.99 15.36 17.00
CA LEU A 19 10.78 16.09 17.40
C LEU A 19 10.77 17.41 16.62
N VAL A 20 10.19 17.43 15.43
CA VAL A 20 10.00 18.67 14.68
C VAL A 20 8.80 19.41 15.30
N ARG A 21 9.03 20.58 15.88
CA ARG A 21 7.94 21.52 16.22
C ARG A 21 7.68 22.37 14.99
N THR A 22 6.82 21.90 14.09
CA THR A 22 6.27 22.78 13.05
C THR A 22 5.20 23.67 13.66
N SER A 23 5.41 24.99 13.62
CA SER A 23 4.30 25.94 13.70
C SER A 23 3.46 25.79 12.44
N ALA A 24 2.14 25.96 12.54
CA ALA A 24 1.29 26.01 11.36
C ALA A 24 1.86 27.05 10.38
N ILE A 25 2.10 26.64 9.15
CA ILE A 25 2.58 27.47 8.06
C ILE A 25 1.33 27.91 7.28
N ASP A 26 1.34 29.15 6.79
CA ASP A 26 0.29 29.59 5.86
C ASP A 26 0.24 28.65 4.66
N TRP A 27 -0.97 28.48 4.11
CA TRP A 27 -1.16 27.68 2.92
C TRP A 27 -0.32 28.27 1.77
N PRO A 28 0.63 27.51 1.17
CA PRO A 28 1.46 28.06 0.10
C PRO A 28 0.61 28.42 -1.13
N GLU A 29 0.81 29.62 -1.70
CA GLU A 29 -0.08 30.18 -2.75
C GLU A 29 -0.25 29.29 -3.98
N ASP A 30 0.79 28.54 -4.37
CA ASP A 30 0.78 27.69 -5.56
C ASP A 30 0.73 26.18 -5.25
N TYR A 31 0.08 25.82 -4.14
CA TYR A 31 -0.08 24.44 -3.71
C TYR A 31 -1.54 24.02 -3.72
N VAL A 32 -1.78 22.82 -4.23
CA VAL A 32 -3.11 22.21 -4.35
C VAL A 32 -3.19 20.94 -3.51
N VAL A 33 -4.41 20.56 -3.14
CA VAL A 33 -4.66 19.29 -2.48
C VAL A 33 -4.42 18.15 -3.48
N GLN A 34 -3.48 17.25 -3.15
CA GLN A 34 -3.22 16.06 -3.94
C GLN A 34 -4.49 15.20 -4.03
N LYS A 35 -4.81 14.75 -5.24
CA LYS A 35 -5.97 13.90 -5.50
C LYS A 35 -5.95 12.67 -4.60
N ASN A 36 -7.12 12.29 -4.06
CA ASN A 36 -7.31 11.14 -3.19
C ASN A 36 -6.48 11.15 -1.88
N SER A 37 -5.93 12.30 -1.47
CA SER A 37 -5.10 12.40 -0.26
C SER A 37 -5.87 12.82 1.00
N THR A 38 -7.15 13.16 0.90
CA THR A 38 -7.95 13.65 2.03
C THR A 38 -8.24 12.52 3.03
N SER A 39 -8.09 12.82 4.32
CA SER A 39 -8.36 11.89 5.42
C SER A 39 -9.84 11.51 5.51
N PRO A 40 -10.17 10.33 6.09
CA PRO A 40 -11.56 9.89 6.27
C PRO A 40 -12.48 10.87 6.99
N ASP A 41 -11.95 11.68 7.91
CA ASP A 41 -12.72 12.73 8.62
C ASP A 41 -12.79 14.07 7.87
N GLY A 42 -12.17 14.14 6.68
CA GLY A 42 -12.12 15.30 5.81
C GLY A 42 -11.29 16.47 6.34
N ARG A 43 -10.47 16.26 7.38
CA ARG A 43 -9.73 17.34 8.04
C ARG A 43 -8.32 17.53 7.47
N TYR A 44 -7.65 16.47 7.09
CA TYR A 44 -6.26 16.52 6.68
C TYR A 44 -6.10 16.09 5.22
N ALA A 45 -5.13 16.63 4.52
CA ALA A 45 -4.76 16.20 3.18
C ALA A 45 -3.29 16.51 2.90
N VAL A 46 -2.76 15.99 1.80
CA VAL A 46 -1.41 16.31 1.33
C VAL A 46 -1.48 17.43 0.30
N LEU A 47 -0.58 18.40 0.42
CA LEU A 47 -0.41 19.49 -0.54
C LEU A 47 0.82 19.24 -1.40
N VAL A 48 0.66 19.50 -2.69
CA VAL A 48 1.71 19.40 -3.70
C VAL A 48 1.74 20.68 -4.52
N ALA A 49 2.92 21.05 -5.02
CA ALA A 49 3.04 22.19 -5.93
C ALA A 49 2.25 21.93 -7.22
N THR A 50 1.66 22.99 -7.79
CA THR A 50 1.12 22.93 -9.16
C THR A 50 2.24 22.74 -10.18
N PRO A 51 1.93 22.29 -11.41
CA PRO A 51 2.93 22.15 -12.47
C PRO A 51 3.66 23.48 -12.74
N ASP A 52 2.91 24.58 -12.84
CA ASP A 52 3.43 25.92 -13.10
C ASP A 52 4.41 26.40 -12.01
N ALA A 53 4.14 26.08 -10.74
CA ALA A 53 5.01 26.43 -9.64
C ALA A 53 6.29 25.59 -9.61
N ALA A 54 6.19 24.31 -9.98
CA ALA A 54 7.35 23.43 -10.08
C ALA A 54 8.28 23.83 -11.25
N GLU A 55 7.73 24.26 -12.39
CA GLU A 55 8.51 24.74 -13.54
C GLU A 55 9.35 25.99 -13.24
N GLN A 56 8.93 26.80 -12.27
CA GLN A 56 9.66 27.99 -11.84
C GLN A 56 10.80 27.68 -10.87
N GLN A 57 10.86 26.45 -10.34
CA GLN A 57 11.92 26.02 -9.43
C GLN A 57 13.13 25.54 -10.23
N SER A 58 14.33 25.84 -9.72
CA SER A 58 15.59 25.40 -10.33
C SER A 58 15.89 23.92 -10.07
N SER A 59 15.20 23.29 -9.13
CA SER A 59 15.23 21.87 -8.82
C SER A 59 13.95 21.19 -9.29
N ASN A 60 14.05 19.97 -9.81
CA ASN A 60 12.89 19.09 -10.08
C ASN A 60 12.30 18.49 -8.78
N GLU A 61 12.58 19.11 -7.64
CA GLU A 61 12.19 18.71 -6.30
C GLU A 61 11.26 19.79 -5.77
N SER A 62 10.02 19.44 -5.48
CA SER A 62 9.05 20.32 -4.83
C SER A 62 8.63 19.70 -3.52
N ALA A 63 8.68 20.50 -2.45
CA ALA A 63 8.30 20.06 -1.12
C ALA A 63 6.85 19.55 -1.12
N VAL A 64 6.56 18.62 -0.22
CA VAL A 64 5.21 18.07 -0.02
C VAL A 64 4.81 18.33 1.43
N TYR A 65 3.59 18.82 1.65
CA TYR A 65 3.14 19.21 2.99
C TYR A 65 1.93 18.39 3.44
N LEU A 66 1.85 18.11 4.74
CA LEU A 66 0.57 17.78 5.36
C LEU A 66 -0.17 19.08 5.69
N ALA A 67 -1.47 19.16 5.41
CA ALA A 67 -2.30 20.33 5.71
C ALA A 67 -3.56 19.98 6.51
N ASP A 68 -4.05 20.95 7.27
CA ASP A 68 -5.41 20.97 7.82
C ASP A 68 -6.29 21.74 6.83
N VAL A 69 -7.06 21.02 6.02
CA VAL A 69 -7.85 21.60 4.93
C VAL A 69 -9.03 22.42 5.44
N LYS A 70 -9.53 22.11 6.64
CA LYS A 70 -10.63 22.88 7.26
C LYS A 70 -10.14 24.21 7.81
N ALA A 71 -8.93 24.21 8.37
CA ALA A 71 -8.28 25.43 8.85
C ALA A 71 -7.57 26.21 7.73
N HIS A 72 -7.42 25.63 6.54
CA HIS A 72 -6.67 26.19 5.41
C HIS A 72 -5.23 26.58 5.81
N THR A 73 -4.54 25.64 6.47
CA THR A 73 -3.15 25.83 6.93
C THR A 73 -2.31 24.58 6.67
N ALA A 74 -1.02 24.78 6.40
CA ALA A 74 -0.06 23.68 6.35
C ALA A 74 0.37 23.31 7.78
N VAL A 75 0.31 22.02 8.09
CA VAL A 75 0.75 21.43 9.37
C VAL A 75 2.27 21.30 9.41
N GLY A 76 2.89 20.99 8.27
CA GLY A 76 4.35 20.89 8.13
C GLY A 76 4.76 20.14 6.86
N GLU A 77 6.02 20.33 6.47
CA GLU A 77 6.68 19.62 5.36
C GLU A 77 6.94 18.15 5.72
N ILE A 78 6.69 17.25 4.78
CA ILE A 78 6.96 15.82 4.89
C ILE A 78 8.37 15.57 4.32
N GLU A 79 9.35 15.35 5.18
CA GLU A 79 10.74 15.23 4.72
C GLU A 79 10.93 13.96 3.86
N LYS A 80 11.84 14.03 2.88
CA LYS A 80 12.18 12.95 1.91
C LYS A 80 11.05 12.55 0.96
N VAL A 81 10.07 13.42 0.81
CA VAL A 81 9.03 13.31 -0.20
C VAL A 81 9.12 14.56 -1.05
N ASP A 82 9.37 14.35 -2.33
CA ASP A 82 9.44 15.39 -3.34
C ASP A 82 8.49 15.05 -4.47
N TYR A 83 7.51 15.92 -4.72
CA TYR A 83 6.52 15.70 -5.77
C TYR A 83 5.80 16.99 -6.12
N PHE A 84 5.45 17.12 -7.40
CA PHE A 84 4.49 18.11 -7.89
C PHE A 84 3.44 17.44 -8.75
N GLU A 85 2.28 18.09 -8.89
CA GLU A 85 1.14 17.53 -9.58
C GLU A 85 1.49 17.10 -11.02
N HIS A 86 1.13 15.87 -11.40
CA HIS A 86 1.41 15.27 -12.71
C HIS A 86 2.90 15.15 -13.09
N GLN A 87 3.81 15.14 -12.11
CA GLN A 87 5.23 14.94 -12.38
C GLN A 87 5.48 13.62 -13.12
N ASN A 88 6.14 13.72 -14.28
CA ASN A 88 6.39 12.57 -15.13
C ASN A 88 7.28 11.53 -14.43
N HIS A 89 6.92 10.25 -14.57
CA HIS A 89 7.59 9.10 -13.95
C HIS A 89 7.65 9.12 -12.41
N ARG A 90 6.79 9.89 -11.75
CA ARG A 90 6.64 9.89 -10.30
C ARG A 90 5.20 9.59 -9.92
N GLY A 91 5.00 9.09 -8.70
CA GLY A 91 3.69 8.88 -8.12
C GLY A 91 3.68 9.32 -6.66
N LEU A 92 2.55 9.81 -6.18
CA LEU A 92 2.34 10.15 -4.78
C LEU A 92 0.99 9.61 -4.32
N GLU A 93 1.04 8.60 -3.45
CA GLU A 93 -0.14 7.97 -2.88
C GLU A 93 -0.20 8.15 -1.36
N VAL A 94 -1.42 8.25 -0.82
CA VAL A 94 -1.66 8.48 0.59
C VAL A 94 -2.66 7.46 1.13
N PHE A 95 -2.25 6.68 2.11
CA PHE A 95 -3.06 5.65 2.75
C PHE A 95 -3.41 6.08 4.17
N TRP A 96 -4.68 6.33 4.43
CA TRP A 96 -5.14 6.74 5.76
C TRP A 96 -5.55 5.58 6.65
N ALA A 97 -5.24 5.70 7.95
CA ALA A 97 -5.93 4.91 8.95
C ALA A 97 -7.42 5.34 9.03
N PRO A 98 -8.35 4.40 9.30
CA PRO A 98 -9.78 4.73 9.37
C PRO A 98 -10.15 5.81 10.40
N ASP A 99 -9.31 6.01 11.42
CA ASP A 99 -9.49 7.01 12.47
C ASP A 99 -8.79 8.34 12.19
N SER A 100 -8.20 8.52 11.00
CA SER A 100 -7.47 9.72 10.56
C SER A 100 -6.27 10.10 11.43
N ARG A 101 -5.79 9.24 12.35
CA ARG A 101 -4.65 9.55 13.23
C ARG A 101 -3.29 9.21 12.64
N TYR A 102 -3.29 8.43 11.56
CA TYR A 102 -2.09 8.00 10.87
C TYR A 102 -2.33 8.03 9.37
N CYS A 103 -1.29 8.34 8.61
CA CYS A 103 -1.25 8.05 7.19
C CYS A 103 0.13 7.56 6.77
N VAL A 104 0.17 6.76 5.70
CA VAL A 104 1.38 6.48 4.95
C VAL A 104 1.37 7.36 3.71
N VAL A 105 2.48 8.03 3.45
CA VAL A 105 2.76 8.72 2.19
C VAL A 105 3.79 7.90 1.44
N GLU A 106 3.41 7.37 0.29
CA GLU A 106 4.27 6.65 -0.64
C GLU A 106 4.66 7.60 -1.77
N ASN A 107 5.97 7.79 -1.95
CA ASN A 107 6.55 8.49 -3.08
C ASN A 107 7.19 7.46 -3.99
N ASP A 108 6.69 7.35 -5.21
CA ASP A 108 7.20 6.45 -6.23
C ASP A 108 8.08 7.22 -7.21
N GLY A 109 9.24 6.66 -7.46
CA GLY A 109 10.17 7.12 -8.47
C GLY A 109 9.96 6.42 -9.81
N ARG A 110 10.80 6.81 -10.79
CA ARG A 110 10.86 6.17 -12.11
C ARG A 110 11.05 4.65 -12.04
N TYR A 111 11.62 4.19 -10.94
CA TYR A 111 12.13 2.86 -10.73
C TYR A 111 11.58 2.22 -9.45
N GLY A 112 10.34 2.58 -9.09
CA GLY A 112 9.63 2.03 -7.94
C GLY A 112 9.75 2.93 -6.71
N LEU A 113 9.44 2.36 -5.56
CA LEU A 113 9.28 3.03 -4.28
C LEU A 113 10.54 3.80 -3.84
N ASP A 114 10.50 5.13 -3.92
CA ASP A 114 11.57 6.05 -3.51
C ASP A 114 11.51 6.26 -1.99
N SER A 115 10.32 6.55 -1.44
CA SER A 115 10.13 6.71 -0.01
C SER A 115 8.75 6.26 0.48
N VAL A 116 8.72 5.82 1.74
CA VAL A 116 7.48 5.47 2.45
C VAL A 116 7.58 6.05 3.83
N ILE A 117 6.77 7.08 4.07
CA ILE A 117 6.77 7.83 5.32
C ILE A 117 5.46 7.62 6.06
N LEU A 118 5.53 7.13 7.29
CA LEU A 118 4.38 7.08 8.19
C LEU A 118 4.30 8.38 8.98
N LEU A 119 3.19 9.11 8.83
CA LEU A 119 2.86 10.27 9.65
C LEU A 119 1.98 9.85 10.82
N LYS A 120 2.34 10.28 12.03
CA LYS A 120 1.58 10.11 13.27
C LYS A 120 1.07 11.47 13.69
N LEU A 121 -0.22 11.73 13.52
CA LEU A 121 -0.79 13.04 13.80
C LEU A 121 -0.86 13.29 15.31
N LYS A 122 -0.46 14.50 15.71
CA LYS A 122 -0.51 14.99 17.08
C LYS A 122 -1.04 16.42 17.08
N ASN A 123 -2.36 16.56 17.14
CA ASN A 123 -3.04 17.87 17.10
C ASN A 123 -2.63 18.68 15.85
N ASN A 124 -1.87 19.76 16.05
CA ASN A 124 -1.43 20.70 15.00
C ASN A 124 0.00 20.42 14.51
N THR A 125 0.51 19.21 14.73
CA THR A 125 1.81 18.74 14.24
C THR A 125 1.76 17.24 13.97
N PHE A 126 2.85 16.66 13.48
CA PHE A 126 2.98 15.22 13.29
C PHE A 126 4.40 14.74 13.60
N GLU A 127 4.52 13.46 13.92
CA GLU A 127 5.80 12.75 13.90
C GLU A 127 5.89 11.92 12.64
N GLN A 128 7.07 11.84 12.04
CA GLN A 128 7.30 11.00 10.86
C GLN A 128 8.23 9.82 11.15
N VAL A 129 7.99 8.71 10.47
CA VAL A 129 8.84 7.51 10.52
C VAL A 129 9.11 7.05 9.09
N ASP A 130 10.39 6.98 8.73
CA ASP A 130 10.85 6.40 7.46
C ASP A 130 10.76 4.87 7.53
N LEU A 131 9.72 4.32 6.89
CA LEU A 131 9.50 2.88 6.76
C LEU A 131 10.21 2.33 5.52
N GLY A 132 10.32 3.15 4.47
CA GLY A 132 10.86 2.78 3.16
C GLY A 132 12.28 2.20 3.27
N LYS A 133 13.16 2.85 4.04
CA LYS A 133 14.53 2.39 4.24
C LYS A 133 14.61 0.97 4.80
N HIS A 134 13.72 0.60 5.72
CA HIS A 134 13.70 -0.76 6.29
C HIS A 134 13.17 -1.79 5.29
N VAL A 135 12.12 -1.43 4.53
CA VAL A 135 11.57 -2.27 3.45
C VAL A 135 12.65 -2.57 2.40
N GLU A 136 13.28 -1.52 1.88
CA GLU A 136 14.35 -1.59 0.88
C GLU A 136 15.55 -2.41 1.40
N THR A 137 16.05 -2.10 2.60
CA THR A 137 17.19 -2.83 3.19
C THR A 137 16.88 -4.31 3.40
N THR A 138 15.63 -4.64 3.75
CA THR A 138 15.22 -6.04 3.93
C THR A 138 15.12 -6.74 2.59
N GLN A 139 14.54 -6.10 1.57
CA GLN A 139 14.40 -6.66 0.22
C GLN A 139 15.76 -6.87 -0.46
N LYS A 140 16.68 -5.92 -0.36
CA LYS A 140 18.02 -5.98 -0.97
C LYS A 140 18.86 -7.17 -0.53
N ARG A 141 18.53 -7.80 0.62
CA ARG A 141 19.16 -9.05 1.07
C ARG A 141 18.79 -10.27 0.22
N VAL A 142 17.70 -10.18 -0.53
CA VAL A 142 17.21 -11.22 -1.45
C VAL A 142 17.75 -10.98 -2.85
N PHE A 143 17.52 -9.78 -3.38
CA PHE A 143 18.12 -9.21 -4.60
C PHE A 143 17.83 -7.70 -4.64
N ASP A 144 18.62 -6.96 -5.40
CA ASP A 144 18.35 -5.54 -5.68
C ASP A 144 17.32 -5.42 -6.80
N GLY A 145 16.22 -4.74 -6.54
CA GLY A 145 15.07 -4.69 -7.44
C GLY A 145 14.11 -3.58 -7.09
N TYR A 146 13.25 -3.31 -8.06
CA TYR A 146 12.13 -2.38 -8.02
C TYR A 146 11.14 -2.84 -6.95
N LEU A 147 10.41 -1.92 -6.31
CA LEU A 147 9.48 -2.21 -5.23
C LEU A 147 8.16 -1.48 -5.46
N ASN A 148 7.04 -2.17 -5.29
CA ASN A 148 5.70 -1.58 -5.29
C ASN A 148 5.03 -1.87 -3.94
N GLY A 149 4.68 -0.83 -3.18
CA GLY A 149 4.16 -0.91 -1.83
C GLY A 149 2.67 -1.22 -1.76
N ASN A 150 2.22 -1.73 -0.61
CA ASN A 150 0.83 -2.02 -0.27
C ASN A 150 0.66 -1.89 1.23
N PHE A 151 -0.24 -1.01 1.67
CA PHE A 151 -0.33 -0.57 3.05
C PHE A 151 -1.72 -0.79 3.62
N ARG A 152 -1.79 -1.42 4.80
CA ARG A 152 -3.07 -1.62 5.50
C ARG A 152 -2.96 -1.41 7.00
N PHE A 153 -3.72 -0.44 7.49
CA PHE A 153 -3.97 -0.26 8.91
C PHE A 153 -4.95 -1.32 9.43
N THR A 154 -4.62 -1.91 10.57
CA THR A 154 -5.47 -2.90 11.24
C THR A 154 -6.05 -2.35 12.54
N SER A 155 -7.21 -2.88 12.94
CA SER A 155 -7.93 -2.44 14.14
C SER A 155 -7.16 -2.67 15.45
N ASP A 156 -6.16 -3.55 15.46
CA ASP A 156 -5.27 -3.79 16.59
C ASP A 156 -4.08 -2.82 16.66
N GLY A 157 -4.13 -1.70 15.92
CA GLY A 157 -3.13 -0.63 16.00
C GLY A 157 -1.81 -0.97 15.31
N LYS A 158 -1.86 -1.76 14.24
CA LYS A 158 -0.69 -2.13 13.44
C LYS A 158 -0.85 -1.66 12.00
N LEU A 159 0.29 -1.46 11.35
CA LEU A 159 0.41 -1.26 9.92
C LEU A 159 1.00 -2.52 9.30
N LYS A 160 0.25 -3.17 8.43
CA LYS A 160 0.74 -4.26 7.58
C LYS A 160 1.26 -3.67 6.29
N ILE A 161 2.49 -4.06 5.95
CA ILE A 161 3.15 -3.61 4.74
C ILE A 161 3.48 -4.84 3.90
N ARG A 162 3.04 -4.84 2.65
CA ARG A 162 3.41 -5.82 1.65
C ARG A 162 4.07 -5.05 0.53
N ALA A 163 5.14 -5.60 -0.03
CA ALA A 163 5.71 -5.02 -1.24
C ALA A 163 6.14 -6.12 -2.18
N LEU A 164 5.89 -5.91 -3.46
CA LEU A 164 6.29 -6.78 -4.54
C LEU A 164 7.57 -6.21 -5.15
N SER A 165 8.59 -7.05 -5.32
CA SER A 165 9.86 -6.67 -5.93
C SER A 165 10.24 -7.47 -7.17
N TYR A 166 10.84 -6.81 -8.16
CA TYR A 166 11.27 -7.39 -9.43
C TYR A 166 12.51 -6.70 -10.01
N THR A 167 13.25 -7.31 -10.95
CA THR A 167 14.56 -6.79 -11.44
C THR A 167 14.57 -6.24 -12.86
N ASN A 168 13.59 -6.57 -13.71
CA ASN A 168 13.57 -6.24 -15.14
C ASN A 168 12.33 -5.41 -15.50
N PRO A 169 12.28 -4.10 -15.14
CA PRO A 169 11.10 -3.27 -15.31
C PRO A 169 10.81 -2.84 -16.75
N LYS A 170 11.73 -3.15 -17.67
CA LYS A 170 11.60 -2.89 -19.10
C LYS A 170 11.32 -4.15 -19.89
N GLU A 171 11.22 -5.29 -19.21
CA GLU A 171 10.87 -6.59 -19.80
C GLU A 171 11.76 -6.96 -21.00
N PHE A 172 13.05 -6.64 -20.93
CA PHE A 172 14.00 -7.06 -21.96
C PHE A 172 14.06 -8.58 -22.02
N ALA A 173 13.79 -9.16 -23.19
CA ALA A 173 13.58 -10.60 -23.36
C ALA A 173 14.81 -11.44 -22.97
N GLU A 174 16.00 -10.88 -23.13
CA GLU A 174 17.29 -11.50 -22.83
C GLU A 174 17.72 -11.37 -21.36
N VAL A 175 17.00 -10.60 -20.54
CA VAL A 175 17.33 -10.34 -19.14
C VAL A 175 16.43 -11.18 -18.22
N PRO A 176 16.99 -12.07 -17.39
CA PRO A 176 16.18 -12.82 -16.42
C PRO A 176 15.46 -11.89 -15.45
N THR A 177 14.16 -12.11 -15.27
CA THR A 177 13.35 -11.44 -14.26
C THR A 177 13.32 -12.27 -12.99
N TYR A 178 13.68 -11.66 -11.86
CA TYR A 178 13.50 -12.27 -10.54
C TYR A 178 12.34 -11.60 -9.84
N HIS A 179 11.53 -12.38 -9.13
CA HIS A 179 10.42 -11.89 -8.33
C HIS A 179 10.64 -12.13 -6.84
N GLY A 180 10.15 -11.20 -6.03
CA GLY A 180 10.30 -11.21 -4.59
C GLY A 180 9.12 -10.57 -3.90
N VAL A 181 8.94 -10.92 -2.63
CA VAL A 181 7.92 -10.32 -1.77
C VAL A 181 8.54 -9.93 -0.44
N PHE A 182 8.27 -8.70 -0.03
CA PHE A 182 8.46 -8.22 1.34
C PHE A 182 7.15 -8.34 2.11
N GLN A 183 7.24 -8.78 3.37
CA GLN A 183 6.13 -8.81 4.30
C GLN A 183 6.54 -8.26 5.66
N GLY A 184 5.91 -7.17 6.07
CA GLY A 184 6.17 -6.51 7.34
C GLY A 184 4.92 -6.25 8.17
N THR A 185 5.10 -6.14 9.48
CA THR A 185 4.11 -5.64 10.43
C THR A 185 4.79 -4.66 11.37
N PHE A 186 4.33 -3.42 11.34
CA PHE A 186 4.82 -2.33 12.18
C PHE A 186 3.78 -2.02 13.26
N ASP A 187 4.21 -1.95 14.52
CA ASP A 187 3.36 -1.59 15.64
C ASP A 187 3.35 -0.07 15.82
N LEU A 188 2.18 0.55 15.64
CA LEU A 188 2.06 2.01 15.60
C LEU A 188 2.39 2.65 16.95
N LYS A 189 1.99 1.98 18.04
CA LYS A 189 2.15 2.46 19.41
C LYS A 189 3.60 2.46 19.86
N SER A 190 4.31 1.36 19.66
CA SER A 190 5.73 1.24 20.04
C SER A 190 6.68 1.83 19.01
N GLY A 191 6.22 2.04 17.76
CA GLY A 191 7.05 2.52 16.67
C GLY A 191 8.12 1.51 16.24
N LYS A 192 7.81 0.21 16.33
CA LYS A 192 8.76 -0.87 16.05
C LYS A 192 8.20 -1.89 15.07
N TRP A 193 9.08 -2.48 14.28
CA TRP A 193 8.77 -3.67 13.50
C TRP A 193 8.54 -4.87 14.43
N VAL A 194 7.35 -5.46 14.35
CA VAL A 194 6.99 -6.71 15.04
C VAL A 194 7.54 -7.90 14.27
N SER A 195 7.46 -7.82 12.94
CA SER A 195 8.04 -8.79 12.02
C SER A 195 8.32 -8.12 10.69
N SER A 196 9.36 -8.59 10.00
CA SER A 196 9.67 -8.23 8.63
C SER A 196 10.50 -9.35 8.01
N ASP A 197 10.13 -9.79 6.81
CA ASP A 197 10.85 -10.79 6.04
C ASP A 197 10.74 -10.47 4.55
N ALA A 198 11.72 -10.92 3.78
CA ALA A 198 11.71 -10.85 2.33
C ALA A 198 12.19 -12.17 1.75
N ARG A 199 11.59 -12.61 0.64
CA ARG A 199 11.98 -13.86 -0.03
C ARG A 199 11.76 -13.78 -1.54
N LYS A 200 12.49 -14.62 -2.27
CA LYS A 200 12.19 -14.88 -3.69
C LYS A 200 10.86 -15.64 -3.78
N ILE A 201 10.12 -15.36 -4.83
CA ILE A 201 8.89 -16.08 -5.20
C ILE A 201 8.95 -16.48 -6.66
N LYS A 202 8.09 -17.40 -7.07
CA LYS A 202 7.93 -17.78 -8.48
C LYS A 202 7.07 -16.74 -9.20
N GLU A 203 7.16 -16.72 -10.53
CA GLU A 203 6.33 -15.88 -11.39
C GLU A 203 4.82 -16.12 -11.16
N ASP A 204 4.38 -17.38 -11.08
CA ASP A 204 2.98 -17.69 -10.74
C ASP A 204 2.53 -17.08 -9.39
N ASP A 205 3.41 -17.08 -8.38
CA ASP A 205 3.09 -16.48 -7.07
C ASP A 205 3.06 -14.94 -7.16
N TRP A 206 3.91 -14.36 -8.02
CA TRP A 206 3.94 -12.93 -8.30
C TRP A 206 2.64 -12.46 -8.92
N ASP A 207 2.19 -13.12 -9.99
CA ASP A 207 0.96 -12.75 -10.72
C ASP A 207 -0.25 -12.81 -9.79
N ASN A 208 -0.36 -13.88 -9.00
CA ASN A 208 -1.43 -14.02 -8.02
C ASN A 208 -1.42 -12.89 -6.98
N LEU A 209 -0.24 -12.51 -6.49
CA LEU A 209 -0.11 -11.45 -5.49
C LEU A 209 -0.37 -10.06 -6.07
N GLN A 210 0.06 -9.80 -7.30
CA GLN A 210 -0.20 -8.53 -7.97
C GLN A 210 -1.71 -8.30 -8.12
N THR A 211 -2.45 -9.32 -8.55
CA THR A 211 -3.91 -9.26 -8.62
C THR A 211 -4.55 -9.05 -7.25
N ALA A 212 -4.10 -9.76 -6.21
CA ALA A 212 -4.68 -9.64 -4.87
C ALA A 212 -4.36 -8.30 -4.16
N TYR A 213 -3.31 -7.62 -4.60
CA TYR A 213 -2.90 -6.31 -4.09
C TYR A 213 -3.45 -5.15 -4.90
N ASN A 214 -4.09 -5.41 -6.04
CA ASN A 214 -4.86 -4.38 -6.73
C ASN A 214 -6.12 -4.04 -5.91
N ASP A 215 -6.01 -2.97 -5.11
CA ASP A 215 -7.04 -2.47 -4.19
C ASP A 215 -8.28 -1.92 -4.93
N ASP A 216 -8.15 -1.71 -6.24
CA ASP A 216 -9.15 -1.05 -7.09
C ASP A 216 -10.37 -1.94 -7.41
N PHE A 217 -10.15 -3.26 -7.54
CA PHE A 217 -11.17 -4.15 -8.10
C PHE A 217 -12.49 -4.15 -7.30
N ALA A 218 -12.44 -4.20 -5.96
CA ALA A 218 -13.64 -4.30 -5.13
C ALA A 218 -14.29 -2.95 -4.80
N LYS A 219 -13.56 -1.84 -4.92
CA LYS A 219 -13.99 -0.53 -4.40
C LYS A 219 -14.86 0.25 -5.39
N HIS A 220 -14.75 -0.04 -6.69
CA HIS A 220 -15.42 0.73 -7.73
C HIS A 220 -16.12 -0.19 -8.73
N MET A 221 -17.27 -0.79 -8.34
CA MET A 221 -18.07 -1.64 -9.23
C MET A 221 -19.51 -1.17 -9.37
N ILE A 222 -19.95 -0.82 -10.58
CA ILE A 222 -21.36 -0.50 -10.88
C ILE A 222 -21.97 -1.51 -11.86
N ILE A 223 -23.31 -1.54 -11.88
CA ILE A 223 -24.07 -2.22 -12.93
C ILE A 223 -24.70 -1.13 -13.78
N ALA A 224 -24.35 -1.11 -15.07
CA ALA A 224 -24.87 -0.20 -16.07
C ALA A 224 -25.27 -1.02 -17.30
N ALA A 225 -26.57 -1.11 -17.57
CA ALA A 225 -27.08 -1.91 -18.69
C ALA A 225 -26.63 -1.37 -20.05
N ASP A 226 -26.29 -0.08 -20.11
CA ASP A 226 -25.77 0.64 -21.26
C ASP A 226 -24.85 1.80 -20.83
N ASP A 227 -24.12 2.39 -21.76
CA ASP A 227 -23.08 3.39 -21.47
C ASP A 227 -23.62 4.71 -20.95
N SER A 228 -24.91 5.02 -21.18
CA SER A 228 -25.52 6.27 -20.67
C SER A 228 -25.74 6.25 -19.15
N GLN A 229 -25.65 5.07 -18.53
CA GLN A 229 -25.79 4.87 -17.09
C GLN A 229 -24.45 4.91 -16.34
N VAL A 230 -23.33 5.05 -17.07
CA VAL A 230 -22.00 5.17 -16.48
C VAL A 230 -21.75 6.65 -16.13
N PRO A 231 -21.41 6.99 -14.88
CA PRO A 231 -21.03 8.36 -14.54
C PRO A 231 -19.82 8.83 -15.37
N GLU A 232 -19.83 10.09 -15.80
CA GLU A 232 -18.88 10.67 -16.76
C GLU A 232 -17.40 10.53 -16.33
N ASP A 233 -17.13 10.45 -15.03
CA ASP A 233 -15.78 10.28 -14.45
C ASP A 233 -15.58 8.95 -13.70
N PHE A 234 -16.41 7.94 -13.96
CA PHE A 234 -16.29 6.65 -13.30
C PHE A 234 -15.09 5.86 -13.84
N THR A 235 -14.14 5.58 -12.96
CA THR A 235 -12.87 4.88 -13.28
C THR A 235 -12.86 3.41 -12.86
N GLY A 236 -13.98 2.91 -12.33
CA GLY A 236 -14.10 1.54 -11.86
C GLY A 236 -14.57 0.53 -12.90
N SER A 237 -14.83 -0.69 -12.44
CA SER A 237 -15.40 -1.76 -13.25
C SER A 237 -16.90 -1.56 -13.48
N VAL A 238 -17.32 -1.60 -14.74
CA VAL A 238 -18.72 -1.50 -15.16
C VAL A 238 -19.18 -2.86 -15.67
N PHE A 239 -20.27 -3.38 -15.11
CA PHE A 239 -20.88 -4.65 -15.53
C PHE A 239 -22.25 -4.40 -16.17
N ARG A 240 -22.60 -5.17 -17.21
CA ARG A 240 -23.90 -5.04 -17.90
C ARG A 240 -25.04 -5.71 -17.14
N SER A 241 -24.70 -6.63 -16.23
CA SER A 241 -25.70 -7.33 -15.44
C SER A 241 -25.17 -7.73 -14.06
N GLN A 242 -26.11 -8.07 -13.17
CA GLN A 242 -25.79 -8.64 -11.87
C GLN A 242 -25.10 -10.01 -12.01
N GLU A 243 -25.41 -10.79 -13.05
CA GLU A 243 -24.79 -12.10 -13.28
C GLU A 243 -23.31 -11.96 -13.65
N GLU A 244 -23.00 -11.09 -14.61
CA GLU A 244 -21.62 -10.78 -15.02
C GLU A 244 -20.78 -10.25 -13.85
N LYS A 245 -21.35 -9.34 -13.04
CA LYS A 245 -20.69 -8.84 -11.82
C LYS A 245 -20.39 -9.98 -10.84
N LEU A 246 -21.32 -10.91 -10.65
CA LEU A 246 -21.13 -12.04 -9.74
C LEU A 246 -20.07 -13.02 -10.27
N GLU A 247 -20.03 -13.28 -11.57
CA GLU A 247 -19.02 -14.14 -12.20
C GLU A 247 -17.61 -13.56 -12.01
N GLU A 248 -17.42 -12.26 -12.22
CA GLU A 248 -16.11 -11.64 -12.03
C GLU A 248 -15.72 -11.58 -10.54
N LEU A 249 -16.68 -11.31 -9.64
CA LEU A 249 -16.44 -11.38 -8.19
C LEU A 249 -15.99 -12.78 -7.73
N ASP A 250 -16.58 -13.85 -8.30
CA ASP A 250 -16.17 -15.22 -8.00
C ASP A 250 -14.77 -15.54 -8.54
N LYS A 251 -14.43 -15.05 -9.74
CA LYS A 251 -13.09 -15.19 -10.31
C LYS A 251 -12.06 -14.52 -9.41
N THR A 252 -12.29 -13.28 -8.99
CA THR A 252 -11.38 -12.57 -8.10
C THR A 252 -11.30 -13.18 -6.71
N LEU A 253 -12.40 -13.72 -6.17
CA LEU A 253 -12.34 -14.47 -4.92
C LEU A 253 -11.39 -15.68 -5.03
N ASN A 254 -11.37 -16.36 -6.18
CA ASN A 254 -10.44 -17.47 -6.43
C ASN A 254 -8.99 -16.98 -6.57
N GLU A 255 -8.76 -15.87 -7.25
CA GLU A 255 -7.43 -15.25 -7.39
C GLU A 255 -6.85 -14.82 -6.03
N VAL A 256 -7.67 -14.14 -5.21
CA VAL A 256 -7.31 -13.80 -3.82
C VAL A 256 -7.00 -15.05 -3.01
N TYR A 257 -7.76 -16.12 -3.21
CA TYR A 257 -7.50 -17.39 -2.51
C TYR A 257 -6.14 -18.01 -2.92
N GLN A 258 -5.76 -17.94 -4.20
CA GLN A 258 -4.41 -18.36 -4.63
C GLN A 258 -3.32 -17.47 -4.03
N ALA A 259 -3.51 -16.14 -3.98
CA ALA A 259 -2.56 -15.24 -3.33
C ALA A 259 -2.39 -15.54 -1.82
N VAL A 260 -3.48 -15.87 -1.13
CA VAL A 260 -3.46 -16.29 0.27
C VAL A 260 -2.64 -17.59 0.43
N ARG A 261 -2.76 -18.53 -0.50
CA ARG A 261 -1.94 -19.75 -0.53
C ARG A 261 -0.45 -19.44 -0.62
N SER A 262 -0.05 -18.52 -1.49
CA SER A 262 1.35 -18.13 -1.73
C SER A 262 1.98 -17.37 -0.55
N THR A 263 1.16 -16.84 0.36
CA THR A 263 1.62 -16.01 1.49
C THR A 263 1.54 -16.69 2.85
N MET A 264 0.74 -17.76 3.00
CA MET A 264 0.53 -18.42 4.29
C MET A 264 1.33 -19.73 4.45
N PRO A 265 1.75 -20.07 5.68
CA PRO A 265 2.25 -21.42 5.97
C PRO A 265 1.20 -22.49 5.63
N PRO A 266 1.60 -23.66 5.11
CA PRO A 266 0.66 -24.70 4.68
C PRO A 266 -0.36 -25.12 5.75
N SER A 267 0.07 -25.19 7.02
CA SER A 267 -0.80 -25.56 8.14
C SER A 267 -1.88 -24.51 8.44
N ARG A 268 -1.60 -23.23 8.21
CA ARG A 268 -2.60 -22.16 8.35
C ARG A 268 -3.52 -22.11 7.14
N PHE A 269 -2.96 -22.27 5.94
CA PHE A 269 -3.74 -22.31 4.71
C PHE A 269 -4.75 -23.47 4.70
N ALA A 270 -4.39 -24.65 5.24
CA ALA A 270 -5.31 -25.76 5.39
C ALA A 270 -6.58 -25.40 6.18
N LYS A 271 -6.48 -24.53 7.21
CA LYS A 271 -7.64 -24.04 7.96
C LYS A 271 -8.48 -23.07 7.12
N VAL A 272 -7.86 -22.14 6.41
CA VAL A 272 -8.55 -21.23 5.47
C VAL A 272 -9.30 -22.03 4.40
N LYS A 273 -8.69 -23.10 3.87
CA LYS A 273 -9.34 -24.03 2.93
C LYS A 273 -10.58 -24.66 3.54
N GLN A 274 -10.52 -25.11 4.79
CA GLN A 274 -11.68 -25.70 5.49
C GLN A 274 -12.81 -24.68 5.70
N GLU A 275 -12.47 -23.46 6.11
CA GLU A 275 -13.42 -22.36 6.31
C GLU A 275 -14.10 -21.95 5.00
N GLN A 276 -13.32 -21.84 3.90
CA GLN A 276 -13.86 -21.54 2.58
C GLN A 276 -14.83 -22.63 2.11
N VAL A 277 -14.46 -23.91 2.27
CA VAL A 277 -15.35 -25.04 1.91
C VAL A 277 -16.63 -25.02 2.74
N ALA A 278 -16.55 -24.69 4.04
CA ALA A 278 -17.73 -24.58 4.90
C ALA A 278 -18.63 -23.41 4.45
N TRP A 279 -18.05 -22.24 4.18
CA TRP A 279 -18.77 -21.08 3.68
C TRP A 279 -19.46 -21.35 2.34
N LEU A 280 -18.76 -21.99 1.39
CA LEU A 280 -19.33 -22.38 0.10
C LEU A 280 -20.51 -23.33 0.28
N LYS A 281 -20.41 -24.32 1.19
CA LYS A 281 -21.53 -25.21 1.51
C LYS A 281 -22.73 -24.44 2.06
N THR A 282 -22.52 -23.47 2.95
CA THR A 282 -23.60 -22.63 3.51
C THR A 282 -24.22 -21.73 2.44
N ARG A 283 -23.40 -21.11 1.58
CA ARG A 283 -23.86 -20.30 0.45
C ARG A 283 -24.69 -21.11 -0.53
N ASP A 284 -24.20 -22.29 -0.92
CA ASP A 284 -24.84 -23.14 -1.92
C ASP A 284 -26.07 -23.88 -1.37
N SER A 285 -26.18 -24.06 -0.05
CA SER A 285 -27.37 -24.63 0.62
C SER A 285 -28.40 -23.57 1.06
N GLY A 286 -28.01 -22.30 1.12
CA GLY A 286 -28.82 -21.18 1.57
C GLY A 286 -29.42 -20.37 0.42
N LYS A 287 -30.64 -19.91 0.62
CA LYS A 287 -31.45 -19.03 -0.23
C LYS A 287 -30.85 -17.62 -0.44
N ILE A 288 -29.61 -17.50 -0.89
CA ILE A 288 -29.05 -16.25 -1.44
C ILE A 288 -29.20 -16.37 -2.95
N GLY A 289 -30.07 -15.54 -3.53
CA GLY A 289 -30.61 -15.72 -4.87
C GLY A 289 -29.56 -15.76 -5.99
N ARG A 290 -29.67 -16.82 -6.81
CA ARG A 290 -29.23 -17.01 -8.21
C ARG A 290 -27.75 -16.81 -8.56
N GLY A 291 -27.13 -17.93 -8.93
CA GLY A 291 -25.86 -18.06 -9.64
C GLY A 291 -25.17 -19.35 -9.23
N LYS A 292 -25.22 -20.42 -10.05
CA LYS A 292 -24.46 -21.64 -9.77
C LYS A 292 -23.00 -21.40 -10.13
N VAL A 293 -22.22 -21.00 -9.14
CA VAL A 293 -20.76 -20.78 -9.28
C VAL A 293 -20.04 -22.10 -9.56
N LYS A 294 -19.26 -22.17 -10.64
CA LYS A 294 -18.30 -23.25 -10.88
C LYS A 294 -16.92 -22.79 -10.44
N VAL A 295 -16.53 -23.11 -9.22
CA VAL A 295 -15.10 -23.11 -8.85
C VAL A 295 -14.47 -24.33 -9.50
N ASP A 296 -13.36 -24.15 -10.22
CA ASP A 296 -12.64 -25.27 -10.83
C ASP A 296 -12.08 -26.19 -9.72
N ARG A 297 -12.74 -27.33 -9.54
CA ARG A 297 -12.34 -28.36 -8.58
C ARG A 297 -11.15 -29.19 -9.07
N ARG A 298 -10.54 -28.86 -10.22
CA ARG A 298 -9.49 -29.68 -10.86
C ARG A 298 -8.06 -29.19 -10.68
N GLN A 299 -7.83 -28.07 -9.99
CA GLN A 299 -6.49 -27.69 -9.51
C GLN A 299 -6.35 -27.82 -7.97
N ASN A 300 -7.15 -28.71 -7.39
CA ASN A 300 -7.36 -28.96 -5.96
C ASN A 300 -6.20 -29.64 -5.21
#